data_AF-A0A7S3V4K0-F1
#
_entry.id   AF-A0A7S3V4K0-F1
#
_cell.length_a   1.000
_cell.length_b   1.000
_cell.length_c   1.000
_cell.angle_alpha   90.00
_cell.angle_beta   90.00
_cell.angle_gamma   90.00
#
_symmetry.space_group_name_H-M   'P 1'
#
loop_
_entity.id
_entity.type
_entity.pdbx_description
1 polymer ?
#
loop_
_entity_poly.entity_id
_entity_poly.type
_entity_poly.pdbx_seq_one_letter_code
_entity_poly.pdbx_strand_id
1 'polypeptide(L)'
;MGKVWKAYAKFHQERSRFKTAQKIYLRALVSGDAGSPAAVTGAEDQDDLWNSFLDMMKASRNDKGLTLQQLKDAVQKEHKVSKAEPMDITSGNASASTVTAPMNVDLSMVQAGLAEITAQQPIPKRARIDDSKTAQPMVPLPIVTHSVLSATTVEASATGLLAIIKNMPPEITAEWLAMDGDACGARPEPPLFSPSPPKLGDASGKDLLGTEFALKVIRILIGNEESGSAILDICRACWIMTALKEREAAKSIEALDKKLANDIEKMELELEARLSVAGAALSAVEEMNKNEREQFISMCNQQRQQLQALISWEFRHVLVIQQQLLSNAGIPGFEGPTVDSTSIYIQSCVCSYLHSAFNVRRQIKEKPHLTMLKSQEARLASQQPVLMPLPPHLQGTSERIAPNYPPPPLPQHYPPQHSYQHGHFR
;
A
#
# COMPACT_ATOMS: atom_id res chain seq x y z
N MET A 1 21.82 -20.16 21.17
CA MET A 1 21.21 -19.30 20.12
C MET A 1 21.33 -19.92 18.72
N GLY A 2 22.31 -20.80 18.47
CA GLY A 2 22.54 -21.41 17.15
C GLY A 2 21.36 -22.20 16.60
N LYS A 3 20.61 -22.90 17.47
CA LYS A 3 19.40 -23.65 17.06
C LYS A 3 18.33 -22.79 16.37
N VAL A 4 18.16 -21.54 16.79
CA VAL A 4 17.19 -20.61 16.20
C VAL A 4 17.63 -20.18 14.80
N TRP A 5 18.91 -19.83 14.65
CA TRP A 5 19.50 -19.47 13.36
C TRP A 5 19.47 -20.64 12.36
N LYS A 6 19.74 -21.87 12.85
CA LYS A 6 19.66 -23.09 12.05
C LYS A 6 18.24 -23.37 11.58
N ALA A 7 17.25 -23.29 12.47
CA ALA A 7 15.84 -23.46 12.11
C ALA A 7 15.38 -22.40 11.10
N TYR A 8 15.81 -21.15 11.28
CA TYR A 8 15.47 -20.06 10.38
C TYR A 8 16.09 -20.24 8.98
N ALA A 9 17.37 -20.61 8.90
CA ALA A 9 18.01 -20.89 7.62
C ALA A 9 17.37 -22.10 6.91
N LYS A 10 17.02 -23.17 7.66
CA LYS A 10 16.36 -24.36 7.12
C LYS A 10 14.96 -24.05 6.57
N PHE A 11 14.18 -23.20 7.26
CA PHE A 11 12.88 -22.72 6.77
C PHE A 11 12.97 -22.07 5.37
N HIS A 12 14.07 -21.35 5.09
CA HIS A 12 14.33 -20.78 3.78
C HIS A 12 14.86 -21.79 2.77
N GLN A 13 15.68 -22.75 3.21
CA GLN A 13 16.16 -23.86 2.38
C GLN A 13 15.01 -24.73 1.86
N GLU A 14 14.05 -25.09 2.72
CA GLU A 14 12.86 -25.90 2.38
C GLU A 14 11.96 -25.23 1.33
N ARG A 15 12.06 -23.90 1.17
CA ARG A 15 11.36 -23.11 0.16
C ARG A 15 12.22 -22.79 -1.07
N SER A 16 13.33 -23.52 -1.25
CA SER A 16 14.29 -23.33 -2.35
C SER A 16 14.94 -21.94 -2.40
N ARG A 17 14.96 -21.19 -1.29
CA ARG A 17 15.58 -19.85 -1.19
C ARG A 17 17.03 -19.95 -0.69
N PHE A 18 17.88 -20.68 -1.41
CA PHE A 18 19.25 -21.02 -1.00
C PHE A 18 20.16 -19.79 -0.76
N LYS A 19 20.03 -18.73 -1.56
CA LYS A 19 20.81 -17.48 -1.37
C LYS A 19 20.47 -16.78 -0.05
N THR A 20 19.21 -16.81 0.36
CA THR A 20 18.75 -16.22 1.63
C THR A 20 19.21 -17.06 2.81
N ALA A 21 19.06 -18.39 2.72
CA ALA A 21 19.58 -19.31 3.74
C ALA A 21 21.10 -19.15 3.93
N GLN A 22 21.87 -19.02 2.84
CA GLN A 22 23.30 -18.71 2.88
C GLN A 22 23.60 -17.41 3.64
N LYS A 23 22.89 -16.31 3.35
CA LYS A 23 23.06 -15.03 4.07
C LYS A 23 22.76 -15.17 5.56
N ILE A 24 21.76 -15.97 5.94
CA ILE A 24 21.39 -16.21 7.34
C ILE A 24 22.51 -16.98 8.07
N TYR A 25 23.06 -18.03 7.46
CA TYR A 25 24.22 -18.73 8.01
C TYR A 25 25.44 -17.82 8.16
N LEU A 26 25.76 -17.02 7.14
CA LEU A 26 26.89 -16.08 7.18
C LEU A 26 26.71 -15.01 8.27
N ARG A 27 25.50 -14.46 8.42
CA ARG A 27 25.20 -13.50 9.51
C ARG A 27 25.34 -14.14 10.89
N ALA A 28 24.95 -15.40 11.05
CA ALA A 28 25.08 -16.12 12.31
C ALA A 28 26.54 -16.44 12.66
N LEU A 29 27.37 -16.74 11.64
CA LEU A 29 28.72 -17.30 11.80
C LEU A 29 29.86 -16.28 11.68
N VAL A 30 29.73 -15.27 10.80
CA VAL A 30 30.87 -14.43 10.36
C VAL A 30 30.57 -12.92 10.47
N SER A 31 29.36 -12.54 10.87
CA SER A 31 28.84 -11.17 10.98
C SER A 31 28.37 -10.56 9.65
N GLY A 32 27.32 -9.74 9.74
CA GLY A 32 26.62 -9.20 8.58
C GLY A 32 27.21 -7.92 8.00
N ASP A 33 27.93 -7.11 8.78
CA ASP A 33 28.48 -5.81 8.36
C ASP A 33 29.64 -5.37 9.27
N ALA A 34 30.48 -4.46 8.74
CA ALA A 34 31.75 -3.99 9.29
C ALA A 34 31.73 -3.73 10.82
N GLY A 35 32.28 -4.67 11.58
CA GLY A 35 32.64 -4.47 13.00
C GLY A 35 31.71 -5.10 14.03
N SER A 36 30.59 -5.72 13.65
CA SER A 36 29.74 -6.45 14.62
C SER A 36 30.32 -7.85 14.93
N PRO A 37 30.26 -8.36 16.17
CA PRO A 37 30.62 -9.74 16.48
C PRO A 37 29.59 -10.73 15.96
N ALA A 38 30.00 -11.99 15.73
CA ALA A 38 29.10 -13.04 15.25
C ALA A 38 27.91 -13.21 16.22
N ALA A 39 26.71 -13.39 15.68
CA ALA A 39 25.48 -13.48 16.48
C ALA A 39 25.45 -14.73 17.39
N VAL A 40 26.31 -15.72 17.10
CA VAL A 40 26.47 -16.94 17.88
C VAL A 40 27.93 -17.04 18.32
N THR A 41 28.17 -17.03 19.64
CA THR A 41 29.52 -17.04 20.24
C THR A 41 29.90 -18.37 20.88
N GLY A 42 28.95 -19.31 21.04
CA GLY A 42 29.22 -20.63 21.61
C GLY A 42 29.83 -21.59 20.59
N ALA A 43 30.93 -22.26 20.95
CA ALA A 43 31.67 -23.17 20.06
C ALA A 43 30.81 -24.33 19.54
N GLU A 44 30.05 -24.98 20.42
CA GLU A 44 29.15 -26.09 20.04
C GLU A 44 28.05 -25.64 19.07
N ASP A 45 27.46 -24.47 19.32
CA ASP A 45 26.41 -23.88 18.47
C ASP A 45 27.00 -23.46 17.10
N GLN A 46 28.25 -22.99 17.05
CA GLN A 46 28.94 -22.63 15.81
C GLN A 46 29.29 -23.85 14.96
N ASP A 47 29.77 -24.92 15.57
CA ASP A 47 30.10 -26.16 14.85
C ASP A 47 28.84 -26.81 14.25
N ASP A 48 27.73 -26.83 14.99
CA ASP A 48 26.45 -27.32 14.46
C ASP A 48 25.94 -26.47 13.29
N LEU A 49 26.10 -25.14 13.36
CA LEU A 49 25.75 -24.23 12.27
C LEU A 49 26.65 -24.40 11.04
N TRP A 50 27.96 -24.55 11.23
CA TRP A 50 28.91 -24.77 10.14
C TRP A 50 28.65 -26.09 9.40
N ASN A 51 28.36 -27.16 10.14
CA ASN A 51 28.00 -28.45 9.56
C ASN A 51 26.69 -28.37 8.79
N SER A 52 25.67 -27.72 9.36
CA SER A 52 24.39 -27.50 8.69
C SER A 52 24.53 -26.62 7.43
N PHE A 53 25.41 -25.63 7.45
CA PHE A 53 25.70 -24.78 6.29
C PHE A 53 26.41 -25.57 5.19
N LEU A 54 27.34 -26.45 5.55
CA LEU A 54 28.01 -27.35 4.61
C LEU A 54 27.02 -28.27 3.91
N ASP A 55 26.12 -28.92 4.64
CA ASP A 55 25.12 -29.82 4.06
C ASP A 55 24.22 -29.10 3.05
N MET A 56 23.83 -27.85 3.36
CA MET A 56 23.07 -27.02 2.42
C MET A 56 23.88 -26.67 1.16
N MET A 57 25.16 -26.33 1.29
CA MET A 57 26.03 -26.01 0.15
C MET A 57 26.27 -27.22 -0.75
N LYS A 58 26.45 -28.41 -0.17
CA LYS A 58 26.54 -29.69 -0.90
C LYS A 58 25.27 -29.99 -1.66
N ALA A 59 24.12 -29.85 -1.00
CA ALA A 59 22.81 -30.13 -1.60
C ALA A 59 22.47 -29.15 -2.73
N SER A 60 22.79 -27.86 -2.57
CA SER A 60 22.44 -26.82 -3.55
C SER A 60 23.32 -26.80 -4.79
N ARG A 61 24.61 -27.16 -4.66
CA ARG A 61 25.57 -27.20 -5.79
C ARG A 61 25.80 -28.59 -6.36
N ASN A 62 25.14 -29.60 -5.81
CA ASN A 62 25.36 -31.02 -6.12
C ASN A 62 26.84 -31.43 -6.03
N ASP A 63 27.60 -30.79 -5.14
CA ASP A 63 29.02 -31.04 -4.93
C ASP A 63 29.21 -31.81 -3.63
N LYS A 64 29.33 -33.15 -3.74
CA LYS A 64 29.51 -34.03 -2.59
C LYS A 64 30.94 -33.96 -2.00
N GLY A 65 31.89 -33.39 -2.75
CA GLY A 65 33.31 -33.31 -2.38
C GLY A 65 33.67 -32.12 -1.50
N LEU A 66 32.77 -31.13 -1.36
CA LEU A 66 33.02 -29.93 -0.56
C LEU A 66 33.30 -30.30 0.92
N THR A 67 34.43 -29.87 1.44
CA THR A 67 34.80 -30.08 2.85
C THR A 67 34.48 -28.87 3.71
N LEU A 68 34.33 -29.08 5.03
CA LEU A 68 34.09 -28.00 5.99
C LEU A 68 35.20 -26.95 5.96
N GLN A 69 36.45 -27.40 5.80
CA GLN A 69 37.62 -26.52 5.75
C GLN A 69 37.58 -25.63 4.50
N GLN A 70 37.30 -26.21 3.32
CA GLN A 70 37.17 -25.46 2.08
C GLN A 70 36.06 -24.40 2.14
N LEU A 71 34.94 -24.72 2.81
CA LEU A 71 33.85 -23.76 3.01
C LEU A 71 34.28 -22.62 3.94
N LYS A 72 34.94 -22.92 5.06
CA LYS A 72 35.46 -21.90 5.99
C LYS A 72 36.48 -20.99 5.30
N ASP A 73 37.39 -21.57 4.52
CA ASP A 73 38.43 -20.83 3.80
C ASP A 73 37.83 -19.92 2.70
N ALA A 74 36.82 -20.40 1.97
CA ALA A 74 36.11 -19.61 0.96
C ALA A 74 35.40 -18.40 1.59
N VAL A 75 34.70 -18.61 2.71
CA VAL A 75 34.01 -17.54 3.42
C VAL A 75 34.99 -16.52 3.99
N GLN A 76 36.12 -16.96 4.56
CA GLN A 76 37.17 -16.06 5.03
C GLN A 76 37.83 -15.27 3.89
N LYS A 77 38.02 -15.88 2.72
CA LYS A 77 38.57 -15.22 1.53
C LYS A 77 37.64 -14.12 1.04
N GLU A 78 36.34 -14.39 0.92
CA GLU A 78 35.35 -13.37 0.55
C GLU A 78 35.29 -12.24 1.58
N HIS A 79 35.34 -12.57 2.87
CA HIS A 79 35.25 -11.58 3.95
C HIS A 79 36.53 -10.74 4.13
N LYS A 80 37.69 -11.21 3.68
CA LYS A 80 38.94 -10.43 3.62
C LYS A 80 38.96 -9.46 2.43
N VAL A 81 38.36 -9.85 1.30
CA VAL A 81 38.24 -8.98 0.11
C VAL A 81 37.34 -7.77 0.40
N SER A 82 36.33 -7.91 1.27
CA SER A 82 35.48 -6.79 1.72
C SER A 82 36.11 -5.88 2.78
N LYS A 83 37.34 -6.15 3.26
CA LYS A 83 38.01 -5.40 4.35
C LYS A 83 39.23 -4.57 3.91
N ALA A 84 39.63 -4.62 2.64
CA ALA A 84 40.74 -3.82 2.13
C ALA A 84 40.23 -2.45 1.63
N GLU A 85 40.41 -1.41 2.44
CA GLU A 85 40.30 0.00 2.06
C GLU A 85 41.70 0.59 1.71
N PRO A 86 41.78 1.79 1.09
CA PRO A 86 42.51 2.05 -0.15
C PRO A 86 44.01 2.38 0.02
N MET A 87 44.79 2.02 -0.99
CA MET A 87 46.19 2.40 -1.14
C MET A 87 46.30 3.88 -1.52
N ASP A 88 47.04 4.63 -0.70
CA ASP A 88 47.47 6.01 -0.88
C ASP A 88 48.60 6.06 -1.94
N ILE A 89 48.39 6.75 -3.07
CA ILE A 89 49.46 7.11 -4.01
C ILE A 89 49.25 8.54 -4.51
N THR A 90 50.26 9.36 -4.27
CA THR A 90 50.38 10.75 -4.67
C THR A 90 50.90 10.89 -6.11
N SER A 91 50.37 11.91 -6.80
CA SER A 91 50.97 12.68 -7.90
C SER A 91 50.79 12.23 -9.37
N GLY A 92 50.09 13.06 -10.16
CA GLY A 92 50.43 13.29 -11.58
C GLY A 92 49.32 13.18 -12.65
N ASN A 93 48.54 14.26 -12.82
CA ASN A 93 47.85 14.72 -14.04
C ASN A 93 46.60 14.02 -14.63
N ALA A 94 45.57 14.89 -14.76
CA ALA A 94 44.57 15.06 -15.82
C ALA A 94 43.34 14.13 -15.92
N SER A 95 42.18 14.78 -15.69
CA SER A 95 40.88 14.60 -16.34
C SER A 95 39.85 13.59 -15.77
N ALA A 96 39.00 14.14 -14.90
CA ALA A 96 37.53 14.01 -14.82
C ALA A 96 36.83 12.68 -15.17
N SER A 97 36.27 12.02 -14.15
CA SER A 97 34.81 11.76 -14.00
C SER A 97 34.54 10.95 -12.73
N THR A 98 33.71 11.51 -11.85
CA THR A 98 33.35 10.95 -10.55
C THR A 98 32.06 10.13 -10.67
N VAL A 99 32.09 8.83 -10.37
CA VAL A 99 30.91 7.98 -10.19
C VAL A 99 30.91 7.43 -8.77
N THR A 100 29.94 7.88 -7.97
CA THR A 100 29.67 7.46 -6.59
C THR A 100 28.76 6.23 -6.57
N ALA A 101 29.13 5.22 -5.76
CA ALA A 101 28.41 3.96 -5.60
C ALA A 101 27.14 4.06 -4.72
N PRO A 102 26.12 3.18 -4.93
CA PRO A 102 24.79 3.32 -4.36
C PRO A 102 24.58 2.67 -2.98
N MET A 103 23.76 3.33 -2.16
CA MET A 103 23.26 2.85 -0.88
C MET A 103 22.35 1.61 -1.01
N ASN A 104 22.59 0.64 -0.12
CA ASN A 104 21.87 -0.62 0.05
C ASN A 104 20.57 -0.38 0.84
N VAL A 105 19.40 -0.64 0.24
CA VAL A 105 18.09 -0.56 0.91
C VAL A 105 17.44 -1.95 0.91
N ASP A 106 17.01 -2.36 2.11
CA ASP A 106 16.39 -3.65 2.43
C ASP A 106 15.10 -3.89 1.61
N LEU A 107 15.14 -4.90 0.73
CA LEU A 107 14.12 -5.23 -0.27
C LEU A 107 13.20 -6.40 0.15
N SER A 108 13.20 -6.78 1.42
CA SER A 108 12.57 -8.04 1.87
C SER A 108 11.04 -8.02 2.02
N MET A 109 10.39 -6.84 2.08
CA MET A 109 8.93 -6.75 2.24
C MET A 109 8.14 -6.75 0.93
N VAL A 110 8.68 -6.22 -0.18
CA VAL A 110 7.95 -6.10 -1.46
C VAL A 110 7.79 -7.46 -2.16
N GLN A 111 8.67 -8.43 -1.86
CA GLN A 111 8.71 -9.71 -2.57
C GLN A 111 7.83 -10.80 -1.95
N ALA A 112 7.28 -10.59 -0.75
CA ALA A 112 6.33 -11.50 -0.13
C ALA A 112 4.93 -11.39 -0.78
N GLY A 113 4.49 -10.18 -1.13
CA GLY A 113 3.17 -9.94 -1.75
C GLY A 113 3.05 -10.40 -3.21
N LEU A 114 4.15 -10.40 -3.98
CA LEU A 114 4.12 -10.81 -5.40
C LEU A 114 4.12 -12.34 -5.60
N ALA A 115 4.69 -13.10 -4.67
CA ALA A 115 4.83 -14.55 -4.80
C ALA A 115 3.52 -15.31 -4.47
N GLU A 116 2.60 -14.68 -3.75
CA GLU A 116 1.38 -15.32 -3.25
C GLU A 116 0.18 -15.17 -4.20
N ILE A 117 0.21 -14.19 -5.13
CA ILE A 117 -0.88 -13.99 -6.11
C ILE A 117 -0.62 -14.75 -7.43
N THR A 118 0.60 -15.22 -7.67
CA THR A 118 0.96 -15.90 -8.94
C THR A 118 0.84 -17.43 -8.87
N ALA A 119 0.40 -18.01 -7.75
CA ALA A 119 0.27 -19.46 -7.58
C ALA A 119 -1.07 -19.85 -6.95
N GLN A 120 -1.88 -20.57 -7.73
CA GLN A 120 -3.18 -21.23 -7.42
C GLN A 120 -4.42 -20.32 -7.69
N GLN A 121 -5.41 -20.64 -8.54
CA GLN A 121 -5.98 -21.94 -8.90
C GLN A 121 -6.57 -22.02 -10.33
N PRO A 122 -6.77 -23.24 -10.87
CA PRO A 122 -7.50 -23.50 -12.10
C PRO A 122 -9.00 -23.17 -11.99
N ILE A 123 -9.55 -22.61 -13.07
CA ILE A 123 -10.97 -22.30 -13.27
C ILE A 123 -11.82 -23.57 -13.05
N PRO A 124 -12.74 -23.62 -12.06
CA PRO A 124 -13.76 -24.66 -12.01
C PRO A 124 -14.91 -24.31 -12.95
N LYS A 125 -15.31 -25.26 -13.79
CA LYS A 125 -16.48 -25.18 -14.65
C LYS A 125 -17.76 -25.02 -13.81
N ARG A 126 -18.62 -24.10 -14.26
CA ARG A 126 -19.97 -23.77 -13.75
C ARG A 126 -20.74 -24.98 -13.19
N ALA A 127 -21.24 -24.84 -11.96
CA ALA A 127 -22.36 -25.62 -11.45
C ALA A 127 -23.67 -24.83 -11.63
N ARG A 128 -24.74 -25.58 -11.92
CA ARG A 128 -26.07 -25.14 -12.32
C ARG A 128 -26.84 -24.58 -11.11
N ILE A 129 -27.58 -23.50 -11.33
CA ILE A 129 -28.52 -22.88 -10.38
C ILE A 129 -29.67 -23.85 -10.12
N ASP A 130 -29.96 -24.11 -8.84
CA ASP A 130 -31.25 -24.64 -8.40
C ASP A 130 -31.87 -23.66 -7.40
N ASP A 131 -33.08 -23.21 -7.74
CA ASP A 131 -33.94 -22.35 -6.96
C ASP A 131 -34.58 -23.13 -5.82
N SER A 132 -34.25 -22.81 -4.55
CA SER A 132 -35.19 -23.05 -3.46
C SER A 132 -34.95 -22.13 -2.26
N LYS A 133 -35.95 -21.27 -2.06
CA LYS A 133 -36.27 -20.45 -0.89
C LYS A 133 -35.90 -21.09 0.45
N THR A 134 -35.27 -20.32 1.34
CA THR A 134 -35.69 -20.28 2.76
C THR A 134 -35.34 -18.92 3.36
N ALA A 135 -36.37 -18.12 3.65
CA ALA A 135 -36.27 -16.89 4.40
C ALA A 135 -35.94 -17.20 5.87
N GLN A 136 -34.96 -16.49 6.44
CA GLN A 136 -34.73 -16.42 7.88
C GLN A 136 -35.07 -15.00 8.35
N PRO A 137 -35.78 -14.84 9.49
CA PRO A 137 -36.28 -13.55 9.94
C PRO A 137 -35.17 -12.70 10.54
N MET A 138 -35.13 -11.42 10.16
CA MET A 138 -34.32 -10.40 10.82
C MET A 138 -34.77 -10.25 12.28
N VAL A 139 -33.86 -10.55 13.20
CA VAL A 139 -34.00 -10.19 14.62
C VAL A 139 -33.46 -8.77 14.79
N PRO A 140 -34.22 -7.81 15.39
CA PRO A 140 -33.71 -6.48 15.66
C PRO A 140 -32.60 -6.51 16.72
N LEU A 141 -31.45 -5.92 16.41
CA LEU A 141 -30.38 -5.69 17.38
C LEU A 141 -30.81 -4.63 18.42
N PRO A 142 -30.73 -4.92 19.73
CA PRO A 142 -31.03 -3.94 20.76
C PRO A 142 -29.91 -2.90 20.87
N ILE A 143 -30.32 -1.64 20.99
CA ILE A 143 -29.45 -0.51 21.34
C ILE A 143 -28.88 -0.78 22.73
N VAL A 144 -27.58 -1.05 22.83
CA VAL A 144 -26.90 -1.35 24.09
C VAL A 144 -26.58 -0.05 24.83
N THR A 145 -27.38 0.27 25.84
CA THR A 145 -26.97 1.13 26.95
C THR A 145 -26.32 0.27 28.04
N HIS A 146 -25.03 0.55 28.30
CA HIS A 146 -24.23 0.11 29.46
C HIS A 146 -24.37 -1.36 29.91
N SER A 147 -23.66 -2.26 29.22
CA SER A 147 -23.34 -3.60 29.74
C SER A 147 -21.89 -3.60 30.22
N VAL A 148 -21.64 -4.12 31.44
CA VAL A 148 -20.29 -4.45 31.91
C VAL A 148 -19.72 -5.47 30.92
N LEU A 149 -18.83 -5.01 30.04
CA LEU A 149 -18.19 -5.88 29.04
C LEU A 149 -17.39 -6.95 29.79
N SER A 150 -17.83 -8.20 29.67
CA SER A 150 -17.07 -9.33 30.22
C SER A 150 -15.71 -9.41 29.52
N ALA A 151 -14.69 -9.87 30.23
CA ALA A 151 -13.37 -10.12 29.64
C ALA A 151 -13.45 -10.99 28.37
N THR A 152 -14.38 -11.96 28.35
CA THR A 152 -14.67 -12.79 27.18
C THR A 152 -15.17 -12.01 25.96
N THR A 153 -15.93 -10.93 26.17
CA THR A 153 -16.40 -10.06 25.07
C THR A 153 -15.26 -9.22 24.51
N VAL A 154 -14.35 -8.76 25.38
CA VAL A 154 -13.15 -8.03 24.97
C VAL A 154 -12.19 -8.93 24.18
N GLU A 155 -11.96 -10.15 24.64
CA GLU A 155 -11.10 -11.14 23.96
C GLU A 155 -11.69 -11.56 22.60
N ALA A 156 -13.01 -11.77 22.52
CA ALA A 156 -13.68 -12.06 21.26
C ALA A 156 -13.53 -10.91 20.26
N SER A 157 -13.72 -9.66 20.71
CA SER A 157 -13.54 -8.46 19.88
C SER A 157 -12.10 -8.30 19.39
N ALA A 158 -11.12 -8.51 20.29
CA ALA A 158 -9.71 -8.46 19.93
C ALA A 158 -9.33 -9.56 18.91
N THR A 159 -9.86 -10.77 19.09
CA THR A 159 -9.64 -11.89 18.16
C THR A 159 -10.25 -11.61 16.79
N GLY A 160 -11.47 -11.04 16.75
CA GLY A 160 -12.11 -10.61 15.51
C GLY A 160 -11.30 -9.54 14.77
N LEU A 161 -10.81 -8.52 15.50
CA LEU A 161 -9.93 -7.49 14.93
C LEU A 161 -8.62 -8.09 14.40
N LEU A 162 -8.00 -9.03 15.11
CA LEU A 162 -6.79 -9.73 14.65
C LEU A 162 -7.05 -10.57 13.40
N ALA A 163 -8.23 -11.17 13.27
CA ALA A 163 -8.62 -11.90 12.07
C ALA A 163 -8.73 -10.93 10.88
N ILE A 164 -9.39 -9.78 11.07
CA ILE A 164 -9.51 -8.74 10.05
C ILE A 164 -8.13 -8.21 9.68
N ILE A 165 -7.23 -7.94 10.63
CA ILE A 165 -5.86 -7.47 10.35
C ILE A 165 -5.10 -8.46 9.47
N LYS A 166 -5.32 -9.76 9.64
CA LYS A 166 -4.65 -10.79 8.83
C LYS A 166 -5.27 -10.91 7.45
N ASN A 167 -6.59 -10.93 7.36
CA ASN A 167 -7.32 -11.13 6.11
C ASN A 167 -8.56 -10.24 6.08
N MET A 168 -8.77 -9.54 4.97
CA MET A 168 -10.02 -8.84 4.72
C MET A 168 -11.20 -9.83 4.70
N PRO A 169 -12.38 -9.49 5.25
CA PRO A 169 -13.57 -10.33 5.14
C PRO A 169 -13.85 -10.68 3.67
N PRO A 170 -14.19 -11.94 3.36
CA PRO A 170 -14.39 -12.39 1.98
C PRO A 170 -15.55 -11.66 1.30
N GLU A 171 -16.59 -11.27 2.05
CA GLU A 171 -17.73 -10.50 1.54
C GLU A 171 -17.28 -9.14 1.04
N ILE A 172 -16.52 -8.40 1.86
CA ILE A 172 -15.97 -7.08 1.51
C ILE A 172 -14.98 -7.19 0.35
N THR A 173 -14.18 -8.26 0.32
CA THR A 173 -13.25 -8.53 -0.78
C THR A 173 -14.01 -8.72 -2.10
N ALA A 174 -15.09 -9.51 -2.07
CA ALA A 174 -15.92 -9.75 -3.24
C ALA A 174 -16.62 -8.47 -3.72
N GLU A 175 -17.08 -7.62 -2.80
CA GLU A 175 -17.71 -6.33 -3.15
C GLU A 175 -16.73 -5.37 -3.83
N TRP A 176 -15.50 -5.24 -3.32
CA TRP A 176 -14.46 -4.44 -3.96
C TRP A 176 -14.09 -4.99 -5.35
N LEU A 177 -13.95 -6.31 -5.49
CA LEU A 177 -13.69 -6.95 -6.80
C LEU A 177 -14.85 -6.72 -7.78
N ALA A 178 -16.10 -6.78 -7.31
CA ALA A 178 -17.27 -6.51 -8.13
C ALA A 178 -17.33 -5.05 -8.58
N MET A 179 -16.93 -4.11 -7.71
CA MET A 179 -16.88 -2.68 -8.04
C MET A 179 -15.78 -2.35 -9.05
N ASP A 180 -14.63 -3.01 -8.96
CA ASP A 180 -13.52 -2.81 -9.92
C ASP A 180 -13.83 -3.41 -11.30
N GLY A 181 -14.55 -4.53 -11.34
CA GLY A 181 -14.79 -5.28 -12.58
C GLY A 181 -13.46 -5.73 -13.21
N ASP A 182 -13.22 -5.34 -14.45
CA ASP A 182 -11.97 -5.63 -15.17
C ASP A 182 -10.89 -4.53 -14.99
N ALA A 183 -11.20 -3.46 -14.25
CA ALA A 183 -10.26 -2.38 -14.01
C ALA A 183 -9.20 -2.77 -12.97
N CYS A 184 -8.05 -2.10 -13.02
CA CYS A 184 -7.09 -2.18 -11.93
C CYS A 184 -7.70 -1.61 -10.65
N GLY A 185 -7.51 -2.32 -9.53
CA GLY A 185 -8.00 -1.86 -8.24
C GLY A 185 -7.52 -0.45 -7.91
N ALA A 186 -8.45 0.43 -7.55
CA ALA A 186 -8.18 1.79 -7.12
C ALA A 186 -8.16 1.91 -5.58
N ARG A 187 -7.39 2.87 -5.08
CA ARG A 187 -7.43 3.28 -3.67
C ARG A 187 -8.85 3.76 -3.32
N PRO A 188 -9.36 3.53 -2.10
CA PRO A 188 -10.63 4.09 -1.68
C PRO A 188 -10.63 5.61 -1.73
N GLU A 189 -11.66 6.19 -2.34
CA GLU A 189 -11.85 7.64 -2.46
C GLU A 189 -13.26 8.03 -1.96
N PRO A 190 -13.38 9.04 -1.07
CA PRO A 190 -12.29 9.74 -0.40
C PRO A 190 -11.60 8.89 0.69
N PRO A 191 -10.34 9.15 1.04
CA PRO A 191 -9.73 8.58 2.24
C PRO A 191 -10.47 9.06 3.49
N LEU A 192 -10.59 8.21 4.52
CA LEU A 192 -11.22 8.62 5.78
C LEU A 192 -10.49 9.78 6.46
N PHE A 193 -9.16 9.81 6.33
CA PHE A 193 -8.34 10.86 6.91
C PHE A 193 -7.43 11.50 5.86
N SER A 194 -7.43 12.83 5.85
CA SER A 194 -6.46 13.64 5.13
C SER A 194 -5.17 13.85 5.95
N PRO A 195 -4.03 14.16 5.28
CA PRO A 195 -2.78 14.47 5.97
C PRO A 195 -2.86 15.67 6.93
N SER A 196 -3.76 16.60 6.64
CA SER A 196 -4.01 17.79 7.46
C SER A 196 -5.48 17.85 7.88
N PRO A 197 -5.78 18.31 9.11
CA PRO A 197 -7.16 18.52 9.52
C PRO A 197 -7.83 19.56 8.62
N PRO A 198 -9.12 19.38 8.29
CA PRO A 198 -9.87 20.38 7.53
C PRO A 198 -9.96 21.69 8.34
N LYS A 199 -9.97 22.81 7.61
CA LYS A 199 -10.40 24.08 8.21
C LYS A 199 -11.92 24.06 8.28
N LEU A 200 -12.45 23.89 9.49
CA LEU A 200 -13.90 23.98 9.70
C LEU A 200 -14.32 25.44 9.64
N GLY A 201 -15.35 25.75 8.85
CA GLY A 201 -15.98 27.09 8.85
C GLY A 201 -16.59 27.44 10.20
N ASP A 202 -17.04 26.41 10.92
CA ASP A 202 -17.58 26.52 12.27
C ASP A 202 -17.10 25.36 13.17
N ALA A 203 -16.86 25.65 14.45
CA ALA A 203 -16.37 24.68 15.43
C ALA A 203 -17.33 23.52 15.70
N SER A 204 -18.60 23.65 15.31
CA SER A 204 -19.59 22.58 15.42
C SER A 204 -19.48 21.53 14.31
N GLY A 205 -18.80 21.83 13.20
CA GLY A 205 -18.73 20.94 12.03
C GLY A 205 -20.04 20.83 11.24
N LYS A 206 -21.05 21.66 11.54
CA LYS A 206 -22.36 21.64 10.87
C LYS A 206 -22.26 21.75 9.35
N ASP A 207 -21.35 22.58 8.83
CA ASP A 207 -21.20 22.76 7.38
C ASP A 207 -20.74 21.48 6.66
N LEU A 208 -20.07 20.59 7.39
CA LEU A 208 -19.54 19.33 6.88
C LEU A 208 -20.51 18.17 7.11
N LEU A 209 -21.18 18.14 8.25
CA LEU A 209 -21.98 17.00 8.71
C LEU A 209 -23.49 17.20 8.61
N GLY A 210 -23.95 18.43 8.42
CA GLY A 210 -25.33 18.81 8.73
C GLY A 210 -25.59 18.84 10.25
N THR A 211 -26.75 19.38 10.63
CA THR A 211 -27.09 19.60 12.06
C THR A 211 -27.20 18.30 12.83
N GLU A 212 -27.85 17.27 12.27
CA GLU A 212 -28.15 16.04 13.00
C GLU A 212 -26.90 15.20 13.31
N PHE A 213 -26.04 14.98 12.30
CA PHE A 213 -24.80 14.23 12.50
C PHE A 213 -23.82 14.99 13.38
N ALA A 214 -23.70 16.31 13.20
CA ALA A 214 -22.88 17.14 14.08
C ALA A 214 -23.32 17.00 15.55
N LEU A 215 -24.63 17.07 15.82
CA LEU A 215 -25.17 16.87 17.17
C LEU A 215 -24.87 15.47 17.73
N LYS A 216 -25.04 14.40 16.94
CA LYS A 216 -24.75 13.03 17.37
C LYS A 216 -23.27 12.87 17.74
N VAL A 217 -22.36 13.38 16.90
CA VAL A 217 -20.91 13.29 17.16
C VAL A 217 -20.51 14.14 18.36
N ILE A 218 -21.01 15.37 18.48
CA ILE A 218 -20.74 16.26 19.63
C ILE A 218 -21.20 15.61 20.93
N ARG A 219 -22.41 15.04 20.98
CA ARG A 219 -22.94 14.37 22.17
C ARG A 219 -22.07 13.20 22.62
N ILE A 220 -21.57 12.41 21.68
CA ILE A 220 -20.65 11.32 21.97
C ILE A 220 -19.31 11.85 22.52
N LEU A 221 -18.80 12.96 21.98
CA LEU A 221 -17.58 13.59 22.48
C LEU A 221 -17.74 14.29 23.85
N ILE A 222 -18.96 14.74 24.17
CA ILE A 222 -19.31 15.32 25.46
C ILE A 222 -19.45 14.23 26.52
N GLY A 223 -20.12 13.11 26.17
CA GLY A 223 -20.55 11.97 27.00
C GLY A 223 -19.90 11.79 28.37
N ASN A 224 -19.36 10.61 28.66
CA ASN A 224 -18.48 10.46 29.82
C ASN A 224 -17.09 11.02 29.43
N GLU A 225 -16.44 11.79 30.31
CA GLU A 225 -15.14 12.42 30.02
C GLU A 225 -14.12 11.40 29.46
N GLU A 226 -14.06 10.21 30.07
CA GLU A 226 -13.20 9.11 29.64
C GLU A 226 -13.55 8.57 28.23
N SER A 227 -14.83 8.53 27.87
CA SER A 227 -15.31 8.04 26.57
C SER A 227 -14.98 9.02 25.45
N GLY A 228 -15.19 10.31 25.66
CA GLY A 228 -14.89 11.34 24.67
C GLY A 228 -13.39 11.44 24.38
N SER A 229 -12.53 11.21 25.37
CA SER A 229 -11.07 11.16 25.16
C SER A 229 -10.64 9.90 24.41
N ALA A 230 -11.15 8.74 24.82
CA ALA A 230 -10.86 7.46 24.15
C ALA A 230 -11.24 7.47 22.67
N ILE A 231 -12.38 8.07 22.30
CA ILE A 231 -12.82 8.18 20.90
C ILE A 231 -11.84 9.02 20.07
N LEU A 232 -11.35 10.13 20.61
CA LEU A 232 -10.35 10.95 19.92
C LEU A 232 -9.01 10.24 19.80
N ASP A 233 -8.62 9.42 20.78
CA ASP A 233 -7.42 8.58 20.71
C ASP A 233 -7.55 7.47 19.66
N ILE A 234 -8.70 6.81 19.56
CA ILE A 234 -9.00 5.81 18.50
C ILE A 234 -8.93 6.49 17.13
N CYS A 235 -9.58 7.64 16.99
CA CYS A 235 -9.55 8.42 15.75
C CYS A 235 -8.13 8.83 15.36
N ARG A 236 -7.31 9.26 16.33
CA ARG A 236 -5.91 9.60 16.13
C ARG A 236 -5.09 8.38 15.73
N ALA A 237 -5.32 7.22 16.33
CA ALA A 237 -4.66 5.97 15.96
C ALA A 237 -4.98 5.57 14.52
N CYS A 238 -6.24 5.71 14.09
CA CYS A 238 -6.66 5.46 12.71
C CYS A 238 -5.98 6.43 11.72
N TRP A 239 -5.90 7.72 12.06
CA TRP A 239 -5.15 8.70 11.26
C TRP A 239 -3.66 8.33 11.13
N ILE A 240 -3.01 7.97 12.25
CA ILE A 240 -1.60 7.52 12.26
C ILE A 240 -1.42 6.26 11.40
N MET A 241 -2.35 5.31 11.46
CA MET A 241 -2.32 4.10 10.63
C MET A 241 -2.31 4.45 9.14
N THR A 242 -3.16 5.41 8.71
CA THR A 242 -3.16 5.92 7.34
C THR A 242 -1.81 6.52 6.97
N ALA A 243 -1.28 7.41 7.81
CA ALA A 243 0.00 8.09 7.55
C ALA A 243 1.19 7.12 7.49
N LEU A 244 1.20 6.09 8.35
CA LEU A 244 2.21 5.03 8.31
C LEU A 244 2.14 4.25 7.01
N LYS A 245 0.93 3.95 6.53
CA LYS A 245 0.74 3.22 5.28
C LYS A 245 1.07 4.05 4.05
N GLU A 246 0.73 5.34 4.04
CA GLU A 246 1.16 6.29 3.00
C GLU A 246 2.67 6.40 2.91
N ARG A 247 3.36 6.45 4.05
CA ARG A 247 4.82 6.46 4.09
C ARG A 247 5.43 5.16 3.57
N GLU A 248 4.83 4.02 3.87
CA GLU A 248 5.27 2.72 3.34
C GLU A 248 5.08 2.65 1.82
N ALA A 249 3.88 3.00 1.33
CA ALA A 249 3.57 3.05 -0.10
C ALA A 249 4.53 3.98 -0.86
N ALA A 250 4.78 5.19 -0.35
CA ALA A 250 5.71 6.14 -0.96
C ALA A 250 7.14 5.57 -1.10
N LYS A 251 7.63 4.89 -0.05
CA LYS A 251 8.95 4.23 -0.08
C LYS A 251 8.99 3.10 -1.09
N SER A 252 7.94 2.29 -1.19
CA SER A 252 7.89 1.19 -2.16
C SER A 252 7.85 1.70 -3.61
N ILE A 253 7.12 2.79 -3.87
CA ILE A 253 7.09 3.45 -5.19
C ILE A 253 8.48 4.00 -5.53
N GLU A 254 9.08 4.78 -4.63
CA GLU A 254 10.42 5.35 -4.82
C GLU A 254 11.47 4.25 -5.07
N ALA A 255 11.42 3.16 -4.31
CA ALA A 255 12.32 2.03 -4.48
C ALA A 255 12.17 1.35 -5.84
N LEU A 256 10.93 1.16 -6.32
CA LEU A 256 10.67 0.61 -7.64
C LEU A 256 11.16 1.57 -8.72
N ASP A 257 10.82 2.85 -8.65
CA ASP A 257 11.22 3.82 -9.67
C ASP A 257 12.74 3.97 -9.76
N LYS A 258 13.45 3.97 -8.62
CA LYS A 258 14.92 3.96 -8.61
C LYS A 258 15.49 2.71 -9.27
N LYS A 259 14.91 1.54 -8.99
CA LYS A 259 15.32 0.28 -9.63
C LYS A 259 15.09 0.34 -11.14
N LEU A 260 13.90 0.76 -11.57
CA LEU A 260 13.56 0.87 -12.98
C LEU A 260 14.46 1.88 -13.71
N ALA A 261 14.78 3.01 -13.10
CA ALA A 261 15.71 3.99 -13.67
C ALA A 261 17.10 3.39 -13.93
N ASN A 262 17.66 2.66 -12.96
CA ASN A 262 18.94 1.97 -13.13
C ASN A 262 18.87 0.88 -14.21
N ASP A 263 17.78 0.12 -14.25
CA ASP A 263 17.60 -0.94 -15.25
C ASP A 263 17.46 -0.35 -16.67
N ILE A 264 16.80 0.82 -16.82
CA ILE A 264 16.73 1.57 -18.09
C ILE A 264 18.13 2.02 -18.53
N GLU A 265 18.89 2.66 -17.63
CA GLU A 265 20.25 3.14 -17.95
C GLU A 265 21.15 1.99 -18.41
N LYS A 266 21.11 0.86 -17.69
CA LYS A 266 21.86 -0.34 -18.05
C LYS A 266 21.44 -0.88 -19.42
N MET A 267 20.14 -0.96 -19.68
CA MET A 267 19.60 -1.44 -20.96
C MET A 267 20.04 -0.52 -22.11
N GLU A 268 19.96 0.81 -21.96
CA GLU A 268 20.41 1.75 -22.99
C GLU A 268 21.91 1.61 -23.31
N LEU A 269 22.77 1.44 -22.29
CA LEU A 269 24.19 1.16 -22.51
C LEU A 269 24.43 -0.16 -23.27
N GLU A 270 23.65 -1.20 -22.97
CA GLU A 270 23.72 -2.47 -23.70
C GLU A 270 23.28 -2.31 -25.16
N LEU A 271 22.21 -1.55 -25.42
CA LEU A 271 21.74 -1.27 -26.78
C LEU A 271 22.75 -0.42 -27.58
N GLU A 272 23.36 0.59 -26.95
CA GLU A 272 24.41 1.42 -27.57
C GLU A 272 25.66 0.60 -27.90
N ALA A 273 26.09 -0.27 -26.99
CA ALA A 273 27.20 -1.18 -27.23
C ALA A 273 26.95 -2.09 -28.44
N ARG A 274 25.70 -2.58 -28.62
CA ARG A 274 25.30 -3.37 -29.80
C ARG A 274 25.35 -2.57 -31.10
N LEU A 275 24.93 -1.30 -31.07
CA LEU A 275 25.01 -0.43 -32.25
C LEU A 275 26.46 -0.18 -32.67
N SER A 276 27.36 0.01 -31.71
CA SER A 276 28.79 0.26 -31.95
C SER A 276 29.49 -0.86 -32.73
N VAL A 277 29.03 -2.12 -32.58
CA VAL A 277 29.61 -3.30 -33.24
C VAL A 277 28.82 -3.78 -34.48
N ALA A 278 27.69 -3.14 -34.81
CA ALA A 278 26.73 -3.65 -35.80
C ALA A 278 27.25 -3.65 -37.26
N GLY A 279 28.16 -2.72 -37.60
CA GLY A 279 28.75 -2.63 -38.94
C GLY A 279 27.70 -2.57 -40.05
N ALA A 280 27.78 -3.49 -41.02
CA ALA A 280 26.84 -3.55 -42.15
C ALA A 280 25.39 -3.93 -41.76
N ALA A 281 25.16 -4.44 -40.54
CA ALA A 281 23.84 -4.83 -40.04
C ALA A 281 23.13 -3.72 -39.24
N LEU A 282 23.63 -2.48 -39.28
CA LEU A 282 23.17 -1.35 -38.44
C LEU A 282 21.64 -1.20 -38.41
N SER A 283 20.98 -1.16 -39.57
CA SER A 283 19.53 -0.95 -39.66
C SER A 283 18.72 -2.06 -38.98
N ALA A 284 19.17 -3.32 -39.07
CA ALA A 284 18.50 -4.44 -38.41
C ALA A 284 18.70 -4.38 -36.88
N VAL A 285 19.87 -3.96 -36.41
CA VAL A 285 20.16 -3.77 -34.98
C VAL A 285 19.37 -2.59 -34.40
N GLU A 286 19.19 -1.50 -35.15
CA GLU A 286 18.36 -0.36 -34.75
C GLU A 286 16.89 -0.76 -34.55
N GLU A 287 16.32 -1.52 -35.48
CA GLU A 287 14.94 -2.02 -35.36
C GLU A 287 14.79 -2.99 -34.19
N MET A 288 15.74 -3.91 -34.01
CA MET A 288 15.77 -4.81 -32.85
C MET A 288 15.85 -4.03 -31.53
N ASN A 289 16.74 -3.04 -31.44
CA ASN A 289 16.90 -2.20 -30.26
C ASN A 289 15.63 -1.40 -29.96
N LYS A 290 14.96 -0.88 -30.99
CA LYS A 290 13.67 -0.19 -30.82
C LYS A 290 12.61 -1.13 -30.22
N ASN A 291 12.49 -2.34 -30.76
CA ASN A 291 11.54 -3.33 -30.26
C ASN A 291 11.87 -3.73 -28.81
N GLU A 292 13.14 -3.89 -28.47
CA GLU A 292 13.58 -4.20 -27.10
C GLU A 292 13.28 -3.05 -26.12
N ARG A 293 13.47 -1.79 -26.53
CA ARG A 293 13.05 -0.62 -25.73
C ARG A 293 11.56 -0.61 -25.48
N GLU A 294 10.74 -0.81 -26.50
CA GLU A 294 9.28 -0.82 -26.36
C GLU A 294 8.81 -1.95 -25.43
N GLN A 295 9.38 -3.15 -25.57
CA GLN A 295 9.11 -4.27 -24.67
C GLN A 295 9.53 -3.97 -23.23
N PHE A 296 10.71 -3.37 -23.05
CA PHE A 296 11.24 -3.01 -21.74
C PHE A 296 10.36 -1.95 -21.05
N ILE A 297 9.97 -0.90 -21.76
CA ILE A 297 9.06 0.14 -21.25
C ILE A 297 7.70 -0.47 -20.87
N SER A 298 7.17 -1.38 -21.70
CA SER A 298 5.93 -2.10 -21.39
C SER A 298 6.05 -2.91 -20.10
N MET A 299 7.16 -3.63 -19.90
CA MET A 299 7.46 -4.36 -18.67
C MET A 299 7.56 -3.41 -17.45
N CYS A 300 8.22 -2.27 -17.58
CA CYS A 300 8.30 -1.28 -16.51
C CYS A 300 6.91 -0.77 -16.10
N ASN A 301 6.06 -0.46 -17.08
CA ASN A 301 4.69 -0.01 -16.83
C ASN A 301 3.86 -1.11 -16.15
N GLN A 302 4.01 -2.37 -16.57
CA GLN A 302 3.37 -3.50 -15.91
C GLN A 302 3.80 -3.63 -14.44
N GLN A 303 5.09 -3.49 -14.14
CA GLN A 303 5.59 -3.55 -12.76
C GLN A 303 5.03 -2.41 -11.89
N ARG A 304 4.93 -1.19 -12.45
CA ARG A 304 4.29 -0.06 -11.75
C ARG A 304 2.81 -0.33 -11.48
N GLN A 305 2.07 -0.84 -12.45
CA GLN A 305 0.66 -1.18 -12.29
C GLN A 305 0.45 -2.28 -11.24
N GLN A 306 1.31 -3.32 -11.24
CA GLN A 306 1.27 -4.38 -10.22
C GLN A 306 1.49 -3.82 -8.81
N LEU A 307 2.49 -2.94 -8.64
CA LEU A 307 2.73 -2.30 -7.35
C LEU A 307 1.56 -1.41 -6.93
N GLN A 308 0.98 -0.64 -7.85
CA GLN A 308 -0.17 0.22 -7.58
C GLN A 308 -1.41 -0.59 -7.18
N ALA A 309 -1.67 -1.72 -7.83
CA ALA A 309 -2.76 -2.62 -7.47
C ALA A 309 -2.57 -3.19 -6.06
N LEU A 310 -1.35 -3.59 -5.72
CA LEU A 310 -1.01 -4.07 -4.37
C LEU A 310 -1.24 -2.98 -3.32
N ILE A 311 -0.68 -1.77 -3.53
CA ILE A 311 -0.86 -0.63 -2.63
C ILE A 311 -2.35 -0.31 -2.45
N SER A 312 -3.12 -0.31 -3.53
CA SER A 312 -4.56 -0.05 -3.49
C SER A 312 -5.30 -1.06 -2.62
N TRP A 313 -4.94 -2.35 -2.72
CA TRP A 313 -5.49 -3.39 -1.86
C TRP A 313 -5.17 -3.18 -0.40
N GLU A 314 -3.93 -2.84 -0.08
CA GLU A 314 -3.52 -2.58 1.29
C GLU A 314 -4.25 -1.37 1.90
N PHE A 315 -4.53 -0.33 1.10
CA PHE A 315 -5.33 0.81 1.57
C PHE A 315 -6.79 0.45 1.81
N ARG A 316 -7.39 -0.42 0.99
CA ARG A 316 -8.74 -0.96 1.25
C ARG A 316 -8.76 -1.77 2.53
N HIS A 317 -7.69 -2.51 2.81
CA HIS A 317 -7.55 -3.27 4.05
C HIS A 317 -7.46 -2.35 5.28
N VAL A 318 -6.66 -1.29 5.19
CA VAL A 318 -6.60 -0.23 6.22
C VAL A 318 -7.98 0.41 6.43
N LEU A 319 -8.70 0.73 5.35
CA LEU A 319 -10.05 1.28 5.43
C LEU A 319 -10.99 0.36 6.22
N VAL A 320 -11.01 -0.94 5.91
CA VAL A 320 -11.86 -1.93 6.61
C VAL A 320 -11.53 -2.00 8.10
N ILE A 321 -10.24 -2.02 8.45
CA ILE A 321 -9.79 -2.01 9.85
C ILE A 321 -10.27 -0.74 10.56
N GLN A 322 -10.13 0.42 9.91
CA GLN A 322 -10.57 1.70 10.47
C GLN A 322 -12.09 1.73 10.65
N GLN A 323 -12.86 1.31 9.65
CA GLN A 323 -14.32 1.22 9.73
C GLN A 323 -14.75 0.33 10.89
N GLN A 324 -14.11 -0.83 11.08
CA GLN A 324 -14.40 -1.71 12.20
C GLN A 324 -14.07 -1.09 13.55
N LEU A 325 -12.90 -0.45 13.69
CA LEU A 325 -12.50 0.20 14.95
C LEU A 325 -13.44 1.35 15.32
N LEU A 326 -13.82 2.17 14.34
CA LEU A 326 -14.70 3.32 14.54
C LEU A 326 -16.15 2.88 14.78
N SER A 327 -16.60 1.79 14.15
CA SER A 327 -17.89 1.16 14.43
C SER A 327 -17.95 0.59 15.84
N ASN A 328 -16.92 -0.14 16.27
CA ASN A 328 -16.80 -0.65 17.63
C ASN A 328 -16.77 0.47 18.69
N ALA A 329 -16.25 1.64 18.32
CA ALA A 329 -16.25 2.84 19.16
C ALA A 329 -17.62 3.55 19.21
N GLY A 330 -18.62 3.07 18.47
CA GLY A 330 -19.95 3.66 18.42
C GLY A 330 -20.02 5.00 17.69
N ILE A 331 -19.10 5.27 16.77
CA ILE A 331 -19.05 6.55 16.07
C ILE A 331 -20.20 6.62 15.04
N PRO A 332 -21.00 7.70 15.01
CA PRO A 332 -22.11 7.84 14.08
C PRO A 332 -21.63 7.77 12.62
N GLY A 333 -22.35 7.01 11.79
CA GLY A 333 -21.99 6.77 10.38
C GLY A 333 -21.10 5.55 10.16
N PHE A 334 -20.72 4.84 11.22
CA PHE A 334 -19.95 3.59 11.15
C PHE A 334 -20.79 2.39 11.61
N GLU A 335 -21.47 1.75 10.66
CA GLU A 335 -22.30 0.56 10.89
C GLU A 335 -21.53 -0.77 10.65
N GLY A 336 -20.24 -0.66 10.32
CA GLY A 336 -19.35 -1.76 10.01
C GLY A 336 -18.50 -1.45 8.77
N PRO A 337 -17.69 -2.43 8.32
CA PRO A 337 -17.00 -2.35 7.05
C PRO A 337 -17.98 -2.19 5.88
N THR A 338 -17.66 -1.30 4.94
CA THR A 338 -18.49 -1.05 3.75
C THR A 338 -17.65 -0.55 2.58
N VAL A 339 -18.05 -0.92 1.36
CA VAL A 339 -17.49 -0.39 0.12
C VAL A 339 -18.34 0.72 -0.52
N ASP A 340 -19.51 1.01 0.05
CA ASP A 340 -20.45 1.98 -0.53
C ASP A 340 -19.85 3.40 -0.51
N SER A 341 -19.76 4.02 -1.69
CA SER A 341 -19.09 5.32 -1.86
C SER A 341 -19.80 6.44 -1.10
N THR A 342 -21.11 6.38 -0.95
CA THR A 342 -21.89 7.36 -0.18
C THR A 342 -21.58 7.24 1.31
N SER A 343 -21.55 6.02 1.82
CA SER A 343 -21.19 5.71 3.21
C SER A 343 -19.74 6.09 3.52
N ILE A 344 -18.79 5.77 2.63
CA ILE A 344 -17.38 6.16 2.76
C ILE A 344 -17.24 7.69 2.77
N TYR A 345 -17.99 8.40 1.93
CA TYR A 345 -18.00 9.87 1.95
C TYR A 345 -18.48 10.42 3.30
N ILE A 346 -19.61 9.94 3.81
CA ILE A 346 -20.14 10.34 5.13
C ILE A 346 -19.11 10.06 6.23
N GLN A 347 -18.51 8.87 6.21
CA GLN A 347 -17.46 8.47 7.16
C GLN A 347 -16.24 9.40 7.09
N SER A 348 -15.83 9.79 5.88
CA SER A 348 -14.72 10.74 5.69
C SER A 348 -15.04 12.13 6.26
N CYS A 349 -16.28 12.59 6.14
CA CYS A 349 -16.75 13.84 6.75
C CYS A 349 -16.70 13.76 8.29
N VAL A 350 -17.14 12.64 8.87
CA VAL A 350 -17.08 12.41 10.32
C VAL A 350 -15.64 12.37 10.82
N CYS A 351 -14.78 11.59 10.16
CA CYS A 351 -13.35 11.51 10.47
C CYS A 351 -12.64 12.86 10.33
N SER A 352 -13.01 13.65 9.33
CA SER A 352 -12.50 15.01 9.12
C SER A 352 -12.87 15.93 10.29
N TYR A 353 -14.10 15.87 10.79
CA TYR A 353 -14.51 16.61 11.99
C TYR A 353 -13.74 16.13 13.24
N LEU A 354 -13.67 14.82 13.47
CA LEU A 354 -12.95 14.25 14.62
C LEU A 354 -11.45 14.58 14.58
N HIS A 355 -10.85 14.63 13.38
CA HIS A 355 -9.47 15.05 13.18
C HIS A 355 -9.26 16.51 13.64
N SER A 356 -10.17 17.40 13.29
CA SER A 356 -10.15 18.77 13.82
C SER A 356 -10.34 18.80 15.34
N ALA A 357 -11.30 18.04 15.87
CA ALA A 357 -11.63 18.01 17.30
C ALA A 357 -10.46 17.55 18.18
N PHE A 358 -9.72 16.50 17.82
CA PHE A 358 -8.56 16.08 18.61
C PHE A 358 -7.40 17.08 18.53
N ASN A 359 -7.22 17.74 17.38
CA ASN A 359 -6.21 18.79 17.23
C ASN A 359 -6.53 20.00 18.11
N VAL A 360 -7.80 20.43 18.13
CA VAL A 360 -8.26 21.49 19.04
C VAL A 360 -8.06 21.06 20.49
N ARG A 361 -8.52 19.85 20.89
CA ARG A 361 -8.35 19.35 22.27
C ARG A 361 -6.87 19.32 22.70
N ARG A 362 -5.96 18.97 21.79
CA ARG A 362 -4.51 18.99 22.07
C ARG A 362 -4.00 20.39 22.39
N GLN A 363 -4.50 21.41 21.70
CA GLN A 363 -4.09 22.81 21.86
C GLN A 363 -4.69 23.43 23.13
N ILE A 364 -6.01 23.36 23.29
CA ILE A 364 -6.73 24.06 24.38
C ILE A 364 -6.98 23.19 25.61
N LYS A 365 -6.53 21.93 25.60
CA LYS A 365 -6.78 20.90 26.63
C LYS A 365 -8.25 20.48 26.71
N GLU A 366 -8.49 19.47 27.53
CA GLU A 366 -9.77 18.76 27.60
C GLU A 366 -10.91 19.61 28.15
N LYS A 367 -10.75 20.20 29.35
CA LYS A 367 -11.83 20.97 30.01
C LYS A 367 -12.32 22.15 29.16
N PRO A 368 -11.45 22.99 28.56
CA PRO A 368 -11.90 24.07 27.68
C PRO A 368 -12.58 23.54 26.41
N HIS A 369 -12.07 22.43 25.83
CA HIS A 369 -12.70 21.79 24.68
C HIS A 369 -14.12 21.25 25.01
N LEU A 370 -14.31 20.61 26.17
CA LEU A 370 -15.62 20.15 26.62
C LEU A 370 -16.60 21.31 26.82
N THR A 371 -16.13 22.42 27.39
CA THR A 371 -16.95 23.64 27.55
C THR A 371 -17.38 24.20 26.19
N MET A 372 -16.45 24.21 25.23
CA MET A 372 -16.75 24.59 23.85
C MET A 372 -17.80 23.65 23.24
N LEU A 373 -17.61 22.33 23.33
CA LEU A 373 -18.54 21.34 22.77
C LEU A 373 -19.96 21.48 23.36
N LYS A 374 -20.09 21.68 24.68
CA LYS A 374 -21.39 21.91 25.34
C LYS A 374 -22.09 23.18 24.83
N SER A 375 -21.33 24.25 24.62
CA SER A 375 -21.85 25.49 24.01
C SER A 375 -22.33 25.24 22.57
N GLN A 376 -21.55 24.45 21.80
CA GLN A 376 -21.91 24.07 20.43
C GLN A 376 -23.16 23.19 20.37
N GLU A 377 -23.30 22.25 21.30
CA GLU A 377 -24.47 21.39 21.41
C GLU A 377 -25.74 22.22 21.63
N ALA A 378 -25.74 23.12 22.62
CA ALA A 378 -26.88 23.98 22.93
C ALA A 378 -27.25 24.88 21.74
N ARG A 379 -26.24 25.42 21.05
CA ARG A 379 -26.43 26.25 19.86
C ARG A 379 -27.01 25.45 18.70
N LEU A 380 -26.51 24.25 18.42
CA LEU A 380 -27.02 23.42 17.32
C LEU A 380 -28.42 22.87 17.61
N ALA A 381 -28.72 22.51 18.86
CA ALA A 381 -30.02 22.00 19.27
C ALA A 381 -31.15 23.02 19.10
N SER A 382 -30.83 24.32 19.05
CA SER A 382 -31.81 25.39 18.83
C SER A 382 -31.92 25.85 17.37
N GLN A 383 -31.05 25.35 16.48
CA GLN A 383 -31.06 25.71 15.06
C GLN A 383 -31.96 24.78 14.23
N GLN A 384 -32.44 25.29 13.09
CA GLN A 384 -33.13 24.44 12.13
C GLN A 384 -32.20 23.34 11.58
N PRO A 385 -32.75 22.14 11.32
CA PRO A 385 -32.00 21.04 10.72
C PRO A 385 -31.46 21.44 9.34
N VAL A 386 -30.15 21.33 9.17
CA VAL A 386 -29.48 21.41 7.88
C VAL A 386 -29.04 20.01 7.52
N LEU A 387 -29.38 19.56 6.32
CA LEU A 387 -28.99 18.26 5.82
C LEU A 387 -27.49 18.21 5.54
N MET A 388 -26.92 17.01 5.63
CA MET A 388 -25.52 16.81 5.25
C MET A 388 -25.33 17.14 3.76
N PRO A 389 -24.24 17.81 3.37
CA PRO A 389 -23.91 18.00 1.97
C PRO A 389 -23.83 16.65 1.25
N LEU A 390 -24.43 16.57 0.05
CA LEU A 390 -24.32 15.38 -0.79
C LEU A 390 -22.86 15.18 -1.26
N PRO A 391 -22.42 13.94 -1.50
CA PRO A 391 -21.13 13.68 -2.14
C PRO A 391 -20.97 14.46 -3.45
N PRO A 392 -19.78 14.99 -3.78
CA PRO A 392 -19.56 15.80 -5.00
C PRO A 392 -20.01 15.10 -6.30
N HIS A 393 -19.89 13.77 -6.36
CA HIS A 393 -20.31 12.99 -7.53
C HIS A 393 -21.84 12.88 -7.67
N LEU A 394 -22.59 13.06 -6.58
CA LEU A 394 -24.06 13.10 -6.56
C LEU A 394 -24.60 14.53 -6.67
N GLN A 395 -23.76 15.56 -6.53
CA GLN A 395 -24.14 16.98 -6.72
C GLN A 395 -24.35 17.35 -8.21
N GLY A 396 -24.66 16.39 -9.07
CA GLY A 396 -24.79 16.55 -10.52
C GLY A 396 -25.72 17.68 -10.95
N THR A 397 -25.13 18.70 -11.59
CA THR A 397 -25.68 19.46 -12.73
C THR A 397 -27.00 20.22 -12.60
N SER A 398 -27.46 20.61 -11.41
CA SER A 398 -28.66 21.48 -11.34
C SER A 398 -28.39 22.99 -11.57
N GLU A 399 -27.12 23.44 -11.55
CA GLU A 399 -26.77 24.87 -11.71
C GLU A 399 -25.55 25.12 -12.61
N ARG A 400 -25.30 24.29 -13.64
CA ARG A 400 -24.60 24.85 -14.81
C ARG A 400 -25.62 25.67 -15.58
N ILE A 401 -25.72 26.96 -15.23
CA ILE A 401 -26.04 28.00 -16.22
C ILE A 401 -25.20 27.65 -17.44
N ALA A 402 -25.85 27.18 -18.50
CA ALA A 402 -25.17 26.88 -19.75
C ALA A 402 -24.31 28.10 -20.08
N PRO A 403 -23.00 27.95 -20.37
CA PRO A 403 -22.28 29.04 -20.99
C PRO A 403 -23.11 29.38 -22.23
N ASN A 404 -23.49 30.64 -22.34
CA ASN A 404 -24.21 31.18 -23.48
C ASN A 404 -23.29 31.07 -24.70
N TYR A 405 -23.13 29.86 -25.23
CA TYR A 405 -22.41 29.62 -26.46
C TYR A 405 -23.30 30.15 -27.57
N PRO A 406 -22.84 31.10 -28.38
CA PRO A 406 -23.57 31.49 -29.57
C PRO A 406 -23.80 30.24 -30.43
N PRO A 407 -24.98 30.11 -31.07
CA PRO A 407 -25.28 28.96 -31.91
C PRO A 407 -24.19 28.79 -32.98
N PRO A 408 -23.82 27.54 -33.31
CA PRO A 408 -22.80 27.28 -34.32
C PRO A 408 -23.20 27.94 -35.65
N PRO A 409 -22.24 28.56 -36.37
CA PRO A 409 -22.53 29.17 -37.65
C PRO A 409 -23.07 28.11 -38.62
N LEU A 410 -24.15 28.48 -39.33
CA LEU A 410 -24.75 27.65 -40.36
C LEU A 410 -23.69 27.22 -41.39
N PRO A 411 -23.76 25.98 -41.90
CA PRO A 411 -22.79 25.46 -42.86
C PRO A 411 -22.76 26.34 -44.11
N GLN A 412 -21.60 26.95 -44.37
CA GLN A 412 -21.35 27.67 -45.61
C GLN A 412 -21.43 26.69 -46.79
N HIS A 413 -22.24 27.05 -47.79
CA HIS A 413 -22.31 26.37 -49.08
C HIS A 413 -20.90 26.25 -49.70
N TYR A 414 -20.42 25.01 -49.83
CA TYR A 414 -19.29 24.73 -50.71
C TYR A 414 -19.76 24.78 -52.18
N PRO A 415 -19.00 25.44 -53.08
CA PRO A 415 -19.31 25.41 -54.50
C PRO A 415 -19.06 24.01 -55.09
N PRO A 416 -19.74 23.66 -56.21
CA PRO A 416 -19.69 22.32 -56.77
C PRO A 416 -18.30 22.00 -57.35
N GLN A 417 -17.78 20.83 -57.00
CA GLN A 417 -16.57 20.29 -57.63
C GLN A 417 -16.85 19.89 -59.07
N HIS A 418 -16.08 20.47 -60.00
CA HIS A 418 -16.03 20.04 -61.40
C HIS A 418 -15.41 18.64 -61.51
N SER A 419 -16.19 17.72 -62.08
CA SER A 419 -15.76 16.40 -62.52
C SER A 419 -14.73 16.51 -63.67
N TYR A 420 -13.51 16.03 -63.45
CA TYR A 420 -12.56 15.81 -64.54
C TYR A 420 -12.87 14.48 -65.24
N GLN A 421 -13.06 14.58 -66.55
CA GLN A 421 -13.31 13.49 -67.48
C GLN A 421 -12.07 12.59 -67.68
N HIS A 422 -12.37 11.31 -67.92
CA HIS A 422 -11.49 10.32 -68.51
C HIS A 422 -10.79 10.80 -69.78
N GLY A 423 -9.50 10.49 -69.88
CA GLY A 423 -8.75 10.45 -71.13
C GLY A 423 -8.02 9.12 -71.26
N HIS A 424 -8.59 8.20 -72.05
CA HIS A 424 -7.83 7.15 -72.73
C HIS A 424 -6.77 7.80 -73.63
N PHE A 425 -5.58 7.21 -73.77
CA PHE A 425 -5.03 6.87 -75.09
C PHE A 425 -3.89 5.84 -74.97
N ARG A 426 -3.91 4.96 -75.97
CA ARG A 426 -3.07 3.82 -76.37
C ARG A 426 -1.65 3.69 -75.83
#